data_AF-A0A972CRF1-F1
#
_entry.id   AF-A0A972CRF1-F1
#
_cell.length_a   1.000
_cell.length_b   1.000
_cell.length_c   1.000
_cell.angle_alpha   90.00
_cell.angle_beta   90.00
_cell.angle_gamma   90.00
#
_symmetry.space_group_name_H-M   'P 1'
#
loop_
_entity.id
_entity.type
_entity.pdbx_description
1 polymer ?
#
loop_
_entity_poly.entity_id
_entity_poly.type
_entity_poly.pdbx_seq_one_letter_code
_entity_poly.pdbx_strand_id
1 'polypeptide(L)'
;MLLRIKRGFALLLAGVLLINGIALAATPKLGEIKPGKYQFKAITNHLPYAFKNPEDYRESLQKVELELGNQDRFRDLPELGMKRPYTGVIKLGDIPKHFGIIVDVRAEEKRLYIDTDGDGSFKDEPWIELLNEWYGLETYWVIGPKPIRLRVAYQSNPAETRELEISVYGFLNRPGALIEEKPYLMVIVRTWFLAEIYEDGAVKLVAVTDRNNNGKYNDPDDLLFIDENDDGLFSKEEAYLRKDGIKIKSGKLTLKADWGVYPETLEIGGKSGG
;
A
#
# COMPACT_ATOMS: atom_id res chain seq x y z
N MET A 1 -20.43 -67.05 36.88
CA MET A 1 -19.46 -66.48 37.84
C MET A 1 -18.28 -65.92 37.06
N LEU A 2 -18.47 -64.76 36.45
CA LEU A 2 -17.49 -64.09 35.60
C LEU A 2 -17.70 -62.60 35.85
N LEU A 3 -16.99 -62.04 36.83
CA LEU A 3 -16.76 -60.61 36.99
C LEU A 3 -15.94 -60.42 38.27
N ARG A 4 -14.64 -60.11 38.15
CA ARG A 4 -13.87 -59.30 39.12
C ARG A 4 -12.40 -59.18 38.75
N ILE A 5 -12.12 -58.84 37.49
CA ILE A 5 -10.87 -58.17 37.15
C ILE A 5 -11.26 -57.01 36.26
N LYS A 6 -10.57 -55.87 36.40
CA LYS A 6 -10.68 -54.65 35.58
C LYS A 6 -11.62 -53.53 36.06
N ARG A 7 -11.47 -53.08 37.32
CA ARG A 7 -11.85 -51.69 37.71
C ARG A 7 -10.67 -50.83 38.15
N GLY A 8 -9.61 -51.42 38.73
CA GLY A 8 -8.42 -50.67 39.14
C GLY A 8 -7.53 -50.17 38.00
N PHE A 9 -7.42 -50.93 36.89
CA PHE A 9 -6.51 -50.59 35.78
C PHE A 9 -7.08 -49.52 34.83
N ALA A 10 -8.41 -49.42 34.70
CA ALA A 10 -9.05 -48.43 33.85
C ALA A 10 -8.98 -47.01 34.44
N LEU A 11 -9.04 -46.89 35.77
CA LEU A 11 -8.87 -45.60 36.48
C LEU A 11 -7.42 -45.10 36.43
N LEU A 12 -6.43 -46.00 36.43
CA LEU A 12 -5.02 -45.64 36.33
C LEU A 12 -4.63 -45.20 34.90
N LEU A 13 -5.21 -45.82 33.85
CA LEU A 13 -5.00 -45.37 32.48
C LEU A 13 -5.71 -44.04 32.18
N ALA A 14 -6.91 -43.81 32.73
CA ALA A 14 -7.60 -42.52 32.61
C ALA A 14 -6.85 -41.39 33.35
N GLY A 15 -6.23 -41.70 34.50
CA GLY A 15 -5.36 -40.75 35.21
C GLY A 15 -4.10 -40.38 34.44
N VAL A 16 -3.44 -41.35 33.79
CA VAL A 16 -2.22 -41.08 33.00
C VAL A 16 -2.53 -40.35 31.68
N LEU A 17 -3.70 -40.58 31.07
CA LEU A 17 -4.15 -39.82 29.90
C LEU A 17 -4.64 -38.40 30.25
N LEU A 18 -5.13 -38.17 31.47
CA LEU A 18 -5.49 -36.83 31.94
C LEU A 18 -4.28 -36.00 32.37
N ILE A 19 -3.16 -36.62 32.75
CA ILE A 19 -1.91 -35.90 33.09
C ILE A 19 -1.10 -35.52 31.85
N ASN A 20 -1.23 -36.28 30.74
CA ASN A 20 -0.65 -35.90 29.44
C ASN A 20 -1.61 -35.07 28.56
N GLY A 21 -2.86 -34.85 29.01
CA GLY A 21 -3.89 -34.11 28.29
C GLY A 21 -3.89 -32.60 28.56
N ILE A 22 -3.08 -32.12 29.50
CA ILE A 22 -2.72 -30.71 29.55
C ILE A 22 -1.56 -30.56 28.57
N ALA A 23 -1.87 -30.64 27.28
CA ALA A 23 -1.22 -29.72 26.37
C ALA A 23 -1.50 -28.34 26.98
N LEU A 24 -0.56 -27.85 27.78
CA LEU A 24 -0.39 -26.43 27.95
C LEU A 24 -0.39 -25.96 26.51
N ALA A 25 -1.52 -25.37 26.09
CA ALA A 25 -1.47 -24.29 25.15
C ALA A 25 -0.54 -23.28 25.82
N ALA A 26 0.77 -23.52 25.67
CA ALA A 26 1.74 -22.48 25.75
C ALA A 26 1.30 -21.58 24.61
N THR A 27 0.42 -20.64 24.92
CA THR A 27 0.44 -19.36 24.24
C THR A 27 1.92 -19.02 24.21
N PRO A 28 2.56 -19.04 23.02
CA PRO A 28 3.97 -18.70 22.96
C PRO A 28 4.10 -17.38 23.71
N LYS A 29 4.93 -17.37 24.76
CA LYS A 29 5.31 -16.10 25.34
C LYS A 29 6.06 -15.41 24.23
N LEU A 30 5.37 -14.49 23.56
CA LEU A 30 5.94 -13.55 22.62
C LEU A 30 7.20 -12.97 23.27
N GLY A 31 8.27 -13.03 22.53
CA GLY A 31 9.59 -12.69 23.00
C GLY A 31 9.80 -11.21 23.23
N GLU A 32 11.07 -10.79 23.29
CA GLU A 32 11.42 -9.38 23.28
C GLU A 32 11.95 -8.98 21.89
N ILE A 33 11.20 -8.14 21.18
CA ILE A 33 11.68 -7.37 20.02
C ILE A 33 12.90 -6.56 20.44
N LYS A 34 14.01 -6.73 19.71
CA LYS A 34 15.25 -5.99 19.99
C LYS A 34 15.09 -4.51 19.59
N PRO A 35 15.42 -3.54 20.45
CA PRO A 35 15.52 -2.15 20.02
C PRO A 35 16.64 -1.96 18.99
N GLY A 36 16.41 -1.12 17.98
CA GLY A 36 17.39 -0.89 16.92
C GLY A 36 16.81 -0.19 15.69
N LYS A 37 17.62 -0.16 14.63
CA LYS A 37 17.23 0.32 13.31
C LYS A 37 17.13 -0.88 12.36
N TYR A 38 15.98 -1.05 11.74
CA TYR A 38 15.69 -2.14 10.82
C TYR A 38 15.56 -1.58 9.41
N GLN A 39 16.26 -2.18 8.45
CA GLN A 39 16.26 -1.71 7.07
C GLN A 39 14.96 -2.09 6.38
N PHE A 40 14.32 -1.13 5.75
CA PHE A 40 13.17 -1.36 4.89
C PHE A 40 13.62 -1.72 3.47
N LYS A 41 12.81 -2.54 2.81
CA LYS A 41 12.86 -2.82 1.39
C LYS A 41 11.55 -2.37 0.76
N ALA A 42 11.62 -1.52 -0.24
CA ALA A 42 10.47 -1.17 -1.04
C ALA A 42 10.00 -2.40 -1.84
N ILE A 43 8.70 -2.67 -1.80
CA ILE A 43 8.06 -3.70 -2.63
C ILE A 43 6.84 -3.13 -3.35
N THR A 44 6.44 -3.80 -4.41
CA THR A 44 5.16 -3.57 -5.08
C THR A 44 4.07 -4.41 -4.43
N ASN A 45 3.04 -3.77 -3.90
CA ASN A 45 1.86 -4.44 -3.36
C ASN A 45 0.59 -3.66 -3.75
N HIS A 46 -0.51 -4.38 -4.00
CA HIS A 46 -1.80 -3.82 -4.43
C HIS A 46 -2.93 -4.22 -3.49
N LEU A 47 -2.63 -4.86 -2.36
CA LEU A 47 -3.62 -5.42 -1.45
C LEU A 47 -4.29 -4.31 -0.62
N PRO A 48 -5.62 -4.11 -0.72
CA PRO A 48 -6.36 -3.10 0.05
C PRO A 48 -6.66 -3.54 1.49
N TYR A 49 -5.93 -4.54 2.02
CA TYR A 49 -6.25 -5.21 3.28
C TYR A 49 -6.19 -4.28 4.51
N ALA A 50 -5.60 -3.09 4.34
CA ALA A 50 -5.61 -1.99 5.29
C ALA A 50 -6.99 -1.32 5.52
N PHE A 51 -7.96 -1.52 4.64
CA PHE A 51 -9.22 -0.75 4.61
C PHE A 51 -10.41 -1.55 5.17
N LYS A 52 -11.39 -0.86 5.79
CA LYS A 52 -12.53 -1.55 6.41
C LYS A 52 -13.48 -2.14 5.38
N ASN A 53 -13.59 -1.49 4.23
CA ASN A 53 -14.42 -1.90 3.10
C ASN A 53 -13.84 -1.33 1.79
N PRO A 54 -14.32 -1.78 0.62
CA PRO A 54 -13.80 -1.31 -0.67
C PRO A 54 -14.01 0.19 -0.96
N GLU A 55 -15.06 0.81 -0.40
CA GLU A 55 -15.32 2.23 -0.59
C GLU A 55 -14.31 3.07 0.18
N ASP A 56 -14.01 2.72 1.44
CA ASP A 56 -12.95 3.37 2.23
C ASP A 56 -11.60 3.32 1.47
N TYR A 57 -11.31 2.19 0.81
CA TYR A 57 -10.11 2.07 -0.02
C TYR A 57 -10.17 3.03 -1.21
N ARG A 58 -11.28 3.02 -1.95
CA ARG A 58 -11.47 3.89 -3.12
C ARG A 58 -11.37 5.38 -2.75
N GLU A 59 -11.99 5.80 -1.65
CA GLU A 59 -11.96 7.19 -1.15
C GLU A 59 -10.57 7.62 -0.70
N SER A 60 -9.71 6.68 -0.30
CA SER A 60 -8.32 6.95 0.08
C SER A 60 -7.38 7.17 -1.10
N LEU A 61 -7.79 6.77 -2.30
CA LEU A 61 -6.96 6.92 -3.50
C LEU A 61 -6.98 8.37 -3.97
N GLN A 62 -5.88 8.77 -4.60
CA GLN A 62 -5.83 10.07 -5.24
C GLN A 62 -6.67 10.06 -6.52
N LYS A 63 -7.79 10.79 -6.51
CA LYS A 63 -8.62 11.04 -7.70
C LYS A 63 -8.05 12.19 -8.51
N VAL A 64 -7.56 11.89 -9.71
CA VAL A 64 -7.10 12.86 -10.70
C VAL A 64 -8.25 13.13 -11.67
N GLU A 65 -8.95 14.24 -11.47
CA GLU A 65 -9.91 14.74 -12.46
C GLU A 65 -9.18 15.08 -13.76
N LEU A 66 -9.77 14.64 -14.87
CA LEU A 66 -9.25 14.86 -16.20
C LEU A 66 -9.99 16.00 -16.88
N GLU A 67 -9.23 16.87 -17.55
CA GLU A 67 -9.74 18.00 -18.33
C GLU A 67 -9.47 17.79 -19.81
N LEU A 68 -10.38 18.25 -20.68
CA LEU A 68 -10.19 18.14 -22.12
C LEU A 68 -9.37 19.29 -22.69
N GLY A 69 -8.25 18.95 -23.31
CA GLY A 69 -7.26 19.90 -23.81
C GLY A 69 -6.22 20.20 -22.75
N ASN A 70 -5.71 21.44 -22.72
CA ASN A 70 -4.65 21.88 -21.81
C ASN A 70 -3.30 21.16 -21.99
N GLN A 71 -3.13 20.40 -23.07
CA GLN A 71 -1.86 19.76 -23.40
C GLN A 71 -0.75 20.78 -23.68
N ASP A 72 -1.10 21.99 -24.12
CA ASP A 72 -0.15 23.06 -24.45
C ASP A 72 0.65 23.58 -23.24
N ARG A 73 0.27 23.19 -22.01
CA ARG A 73 1.05 23.48 -20.79
C ARG A 73 2.29 22.60 -20.64
N PHE A 74 2.35 21.50 -21.38
CA PHE A 74 3.45 20.55 -21.35
C PHE A 74 4.41 20.80 -22.52
N ARG A 75 5.68 20.46 -22.32
CA ARG A 75 6.71 20.53 -23.36
C ARG A 75 6.85 19.17 -24.06
N ASP A 76 7.41 19.20 -25.27
CA ASP A 76 7.80 17.99 -26.02
C ASP A 76 6.68 16.95 -26.12
N LEU A 77 5.49 17.42 -26.50
CA LEU A 77 4.31 16.57 -26.60
C LEU A 77 4.54 15.38 -27.55
N PRO A 78 4.03 14.19 -27.21
CA PRO A 78 4.04 13.04 -28.10
C PRO A 78 3.11 13.28 -29.31
N GLU A 79 3.18 12.39 -30.30
CA GLU A 79 2.21 12.40 -31.39
C GLU A 79 0.83 11.94 -30.89
N LEU A 80 -0.08 12.90 -30.74
CA LEU A 80 -1.44 12.67 -30.23
C LEU A 80 -2.43 12.41 -31.37
N GLY A 81 -3.32 11.43 -31.18
CA GLY A 81 -4.43 11.16 -32.08
C GLY A 81 -5.60 12.13 -31.91
N MET A 82 -5.81 12.65 -30.70
CA MET A 82 -6.83 13.65 -30.40
C MET A 82 -6.32 15.07 -30.55
N LYS A 83 -7.16 15.96 -31.11
CA LYS A 83 -6.91 17.41 -31.09
C LYS A 83 -6.95 18.00 -29.66
N ARG A 84 -7.74 17.39 -28.78
CA ARG A 84 -7.93 17.79 -27.37
C ARG A 84 -7.95 16.52 -26.52
N PRO A 85 -6.78 15.94 -26.16
CA PRO A 85 -6.73 14.77 -25.29
C PRO A 85 -7.22 15.13 -23.88
N TYR A 86 -7.45 14.13 -23.04
CA TYR A 86 -7.66 14.37 -21.62
C TYR A 86 -6.31 14.63 -20.95
N THR A 87 -6.25 15.59 -20.03
CA THR A 87 -5.05 15.89 -19.25
C THR A 87 -5.37 16.01 -17.78
N GLY A 88 -4.38 15.72 -16.96
CA GLY A 88 -4.50 15.76 -15.50
C GLY A 88 -3.13 15.93 -14.86
N VAL A 89 -3.09 15.89 -13.53
CA VAL A 89 -1.85 15.97 -12.78
C VAL A 89 -1.92 15.06 -11.57
N ILE A 90 -0.95 14.16 -11.45
CA ILE A 90 -0.72 13.36 -10.24
C ILE A 90 0.19 14.18 -9.32
N LYS A 91 -0.07 14.15 -8.02
CA LYS A 91 0.69 14.85 -6.98
C LYS A 91 1.29 13.84 -6.01
N LEU A 92 2.62 13.78 -5.91
CA LEU A 92 3.31 12.87 -4.99
C LEU A 92 4.47 13.56 -4.26
N GLY A 93 4.82 13.07 -3.08
CA GLY A 93 5.95 13.51 -2.26
C GLY A 93 5.57 14.39 -1.07
N ASP A 94 6.55 14.72 -0.23
CA ASP A 94 6.35 15.56 0.97
C ASP A 94 6.06 17.02 0.64
N ILE A 95 6.74 17.54 -0.37
CA ILE A 95 6.25 18.68 -1.15
C ILE A 95 5.69 18.12 -2.46
N PRO A 96 4.39 18.30 -2.73
CA PRO A 96 3.76 17.72 -3.90
C PRO A 96 4.48 18.11 -5.21
N LYS A 97 5.18 17.14 -5.79
CA LYS A 97 5.69 17.18 -7.14
C LYS A 97 4.55 16.81 -8.09
N HIS A 98 4.48 17.52 -9.20
CA HIS A 98 3.38 17.42 -10.16
C HIS A 98 3.84 16.61 -11.36
N PHE A 99 3.18 15.48 -11.62
CA PHE A 99 3.44 14.60 -12.76
C PHE A 99 2.30 14.78 -13.76
N GLY A 100 2.62 15.32 -14.94
CA GLY A 100 1.64 15.50 -16.00
C GLY A 100 1.11 14.17 -16.51
N ILE A 101 -0.19 14.10 -16.79
CA ILE A 101 -0.78 12.95 -17.48
C ILE A 101 -1.54 13.40 -18.73
N ILE A 102 -1.48 12.57 -19.76
CA ILE A 102 -2.26 12.71 -20.99
C ILE A 102 -2.94 11.37 -21.28
N VAL A 103 -4.25 11.37 -21.45
CA VAL A 103 -5.00 10.21 -21.97
C VAL A 103 -5.50 10.57 -23.38
N ASP A 104 -4.96 9.87 -24.36
CA ASP A 104 -5.27 10.04 -25.77
C ASP A 104 -6.11 8.85 -26.27
N VAL A 105 -7.28 9.14 -26.85
CA VAL A 105 -8.25 8.13 -27.30
C VAL A 105 -8.26 8.10 -28.82
N ARG A 106 -7.72 7.02 -29.38
CA ARG A 106 -7.63 6.78 -30.83
C ARG A 106 -8.48 5.58 -31.22
N ALA A 107 -9.73 5.83 -31.60
CA ALA A 107 -10.72 4.79 -31.87
C ALA A 107 -10.87 3.84 -30.66
N GLU A 108 -10.45 2.58 -30.79
CA GLU A 108 -10.50 1.60 -29.71
C GLU A 108 -9.31 1.67 -28.76
N GLU A 109 -8.20 2.30 -29.15
CA GLU A 109 -6.97 2.37 -28.36
C GLU A 109 -7.01 3.57 -27.40
N LYS A 110 -6.71 3.35 -26.13
CA LYS A 110 -6.60 4.41 -25.11
C LYS A 110 -5.17 4.43 -24.61
N ARG A 111 -4.44 5.48 -24.94
CA ARG A 111 -3.04 5.65 -24.63
C ARG A 111 -2.91 6.54 -23.41
N LEU A 112 -2.18 6.08 -22.42
CA LEU A 112 -1.77 6.89 -21.28
C LEU A 112 -0.31 7.29 -21.45
N TYR A 113 -0.03 8.58 -21.41
CA TYR A 113 1.30 9.13 -21.24
C TYR A 113 1.39 9.72 -19.83
N ILE A 114 2.52 9.51 -19.17
CA ILE A 114 2.84 10.15 -17.88
C ILE A 114 4.24 10.76 -17.99
N ASP A 115 4.37 12.01 -17.57
CA ASP A 115 5.65 12.64 -17.27
C ASP A 115 6.20 11.96 -16.01
N THR A 116 7.17 11.05 -16.15
CA THR A 116 7.57 10.13 -15.08
C THR A 116 8.52 10.76 -14.07
N ASP A 117 9.13 11.88 -14.41
CA ASP A 117 10.04 12.63 -13.54
C ASP A 117 9.53 14.02 -13.16
N GLY A 118 8.31 14.38 -13.52
CA GLY A 118 7.61 15.59 -13.09
C GLY A 118 8.28 16.89 -13.53
N ASP A 119 9.00 16.88 -14.66
CA ASP A 119 9.68 18.06 -15.21
C ASP A 119 8.78 18.88 -16.17
N GLY A 120 7.60 18.37 -16.49
CA GLY A 120 6.62 18.95 -17.40
C GLY A 120 6.90 18.70 -18.89
N SER A 121 7.82 17.80 -19.23
CA SER A 121 8.13 17.34 -20.58
C SER A 121 7.64 15.90 -20.79
N PHE A 122 7.25 15.58 -22.02
CA PHE A 122 6.97 14.20 -22.45
C PHE A 122 8.03 13.65 -23.39
N LYS A 123 9.19 14.30 -23.43
CA LYS A 123 10.29 13.87 -24.29
C LYS A 123 10.72 12.45 -23.90
N ASP A 124 10.71 11.56 -24.88
CA ASP A 124 11.10 10.14 -24.73
C ASP A 124 10.21 9.34 -23.75
N GLU A 125 9.07 9.89 -23.32
CA GLU A 125 8.12 9.19 -22.45
C GLU A 125 7.26 8.21 -23.27
N PRO A 126 7.32 6.88 -22.96
CA PRO A 126 6.51 5.91 -23.66
C PRO A 126 5.04 6.03 -23.26
N TRP A 127 4.14 5.66 -24.16
CA TRP A 127 2.75 5.45 -23.80
C TRP A 127 2.49 4.04 -23.28
N ILE A 128 1.43 3.92 -22.51
CA ILE A 128 0.90 2.67 -21.98
C ILE A 128 -0.49 2.47 -22.57
N GLU A 129 -0.73 1.30 -23.16
CA GLU A 129 -2.07 0.90 -23.57
C GLU A 129 -2.93 0.65 -22.34
N LEU A 130 -4.03 1.38 -22.22
CA LEU A 130 -5.04 1.13 -21.20
C LEU A 130 -5.96 0.01 -21.66
N LEU A 131 -6.10 -1.01 -20.84
CA LEU A 131 -7.19 -1.97 -20.99
C LEU A 131 -8.50 -1.23 -20.72
N ASN A 132 -9.52 -1.48 -21.53
CA ASN A 132 -10.78 -0.78 -21.40
C ASN A 132 -11.99 -1.69 -21.57
N GLU A 133 -13.05 -1.36 -20.85
CA GLU A 133 -14.38 -1.95 -21.00
C GLU A 133 -15.36 -0.83 -21.37
N TRP A 134 -16.18 -1.07 -22.40
CA TRP A 134 -17.16 -0.10 -22.89
C TRP A 134 -18.50 -0.29 -22.19
N TYR A 135 -19.04 0.79 -21.61
CA TYR A 135 -20.29 0.78 -20.84
C TYR A 135 -21.46 1.48 -21.57
N GLY A 136 -21.33 1.73 -22.88
CA GLY A 136 -22.31 2.49 -23.66
C GLY A 136 -22.08 4.01 -23.59
N LEU A 137 -22.81 4.80 -24.39
CA LEU A 137 -22.73 6.28 -24.40
C LEU A 137 -21.31 6.85 -24.46
N GLU A 138 -20.40 6.17 -25.17
CA GLU A 138 -18.97 6.54 -25.26
C GLU A 138 -18.29 6.68 -23.88
N THR A 139 -18.68 5.82 -22.94
CA THR A 139 -18.05 5.66 -21.63
C THR A 139 -17.17 4.44 -21.53
N TYR A 140 -16.06 4.58 -20.83
CA TYR A 140 -15.08 3.53 -20.68
C TYR A 140 -14.59 3.47 -19.24
N TRP A 141 -14.57 2.28 -18.69
CA TRP A 141 -13.69 1.98 -17.56
C TRP A 141 -12.33 1.63 -18.12
N VAL A 142 -11.26 2.21 -17.57
CA VAL A 142 -9.89 2.01 -18.05
C VAL A 142 -8.96 1.57 -16.93
N ILE A 143 -8.00 0.71 -17.25
CA ILE A 143 -7.02 0.18 -16.29
C ILE A 143 -5.63 0.15 -16.96
N GLY A 144 -4.63 0.69 -16.26
CA GLY A 144 -3.23 0.49 -16.61
C GLY A 144 -2.81 -0.96 -16.30
N PRO A 145 -2.37 -1.76 -17.29
CA PRO A 145 -2.13 -3.19 -17.11
C PRO A 145 -0.92 -3.52 -16.23
N LYS A 146 0.00 -2.56 -16.04
CA LYS A 146 1.25 -2.74 -15.29
C LYS A 146 1.52 -1.54 -14.39
N PRO A 147 2.26 -1.73 -13.27
CA PRO A 147 2.75 -0.62 -12.48
C PRO A 147 3.62 0.35 -13.28
N ILE A 148 3.55 1.63 -12.93
CA ILE A 148 4.30 2.73 -13.55
C ILE A 148 5.24 3.29 -12.50
N ARG A 149 6.51 3.49 -12.86
CA ARG A 149 7.52 4.06 -11.96
C ARG A 149 7.60 5.56 -12.13
N LEU A 150 7.45 6.29 -11.03
CA LEU A 150 7.61 7.73 -10.97
C LEU A 150 8.81 8.11 -10.11
N ARG A 151 9.59 9.09 -10.56
CA ARG A 151 10.76 9.62 -9.85
C ARG A 151 10.35 10.79 -8.98
N VAL A 152 10.12 10.48 -7.71
CA VAL A 152 9.70 11.45 -6.69
C VAL A 152 10.93 11.96 -5.95
N ALA A 153 11.05 13.29 -5.84
CA ALA A 153 12.06 13.92 -5.00
C ALA A 153 11.40 14.29 -3.67
N TYR A 154 12.11 14.07 -2.57
CA TYR A 154 11.64 14.41 -1.23
C TYR A 154 12.50 15.53 -0.65
N GLN A 155 11.90 16.56 -0.06
CA GLN A 155 12.67 17.64 0.58
C GLN A 155 13.45 17.17 1.80
N SER A 156 12.95 16.14 2.49
CA SER A 156 13.69 15.47 3.56
C SER A 156 15.01 14.85 3.10
N ASN A 157 15.15 14.55 1.80
CA ASN A 157 16.40 14.09 1.20
C ASN A 157 16.49 14.55 -0.28
N PRO A 158 16.78 15.83 -0.53
CA PRO A 158 16.64 16.43 -1.86
C PRO A 158 17.75 16.00 -2.84
N ALA A 159 18.80 15.35 -2.33
CA ALA A 159 19.91 14.83 -3.13
C ALA A 159 19.54 13.53 -3.87
N GLU A 160 18.47 12.85 -3.46
CA GLU A 160 18.09 11.55 -4.00
C GLU A 160 16.65 11.55 -4.51
N THR A 161 16.47 11.23 -5.79
CA THR A 161 15.17 10.85 -6.31
C THR A 161 14.88 9.40 -5.95
N ARG A 162 13.63 9.11 -5.56
CA ARG A 162 13.16 7.76 -5.25
C ARG A 162 12.15 7.31 -6.28
N GLU A 163 12.19 6.04 -6.60
CA GLU A 163 11.17 5.42 -7.44
C GLU A 163 9.98 5.04 -6.56
N LEU A 164 8.80 5.54 -6.95
CA LEU A 164 7.52 5.03 -6.48
C LEU A 164 6.83 4.31 -7.62
N GLU A 165 6.35 3.10 -7.34
CA GLU A 165 5.46 2.40 -8.24
C GLU A 165 4.00 2.79 -7.97
N ILE A 166 3.31 3.18 -9.03
CA ILE A 166 1.88 3.47 -9.02
C ILE A 166 1.12 2.55 -9.96
N SER A 167 -0.20 2.53 -9.83
CA SER A 167 -1.08 2.04 -10.88
C SER A 167 -2.27 2.95 -11.01
N VAL A 168 -2.87 2.92 -12.19
CA VAL A 168 -4.00 3.79 -12.50
C VAL A 168 -5.15 2.97 -13.02
N TYR A 169 -6.34 3.40 -12.65
CA TYR A 169 -7.58 2.96 -13.25
C TYR A 169 -8.58 4.11 -13.20
N GLY A 170 -9.67 4.07 -13.95
CA GLY A 170 -10.68 5.10 -13.80
C GLY A 170 -11.71 5.09 -14.89
N PHE A 171 -12.31 6.25 -15.06
CA PHE A 171 -13.49 6.43 -15.90
C PHE A 171 -13.22 7.51 -16.92
N LEU A 172 -13.49 7.20 -18.19
CA LEU A 172 -13.46 8.14 -19.29
C LEU A 172 -14.86 8.26 -19.88
N ASN A 173 -15.28 9.47 -20.19
CA ASN A 173 -16.49 9.75 -20.94
C ASN A 173 -16.25 10.89 -21.91
N ARG A 174 -16.94 10.86 -23.06
CA ARG A 174 -16.80 11.93 -24.05
C ARG A 174 -17.43 13.24 -23.54
N PRO A 175 -16.82 14.41 -23.85
CA PRO A 175 -17.49 15.70 -23.66
C PRO A 175 -18.86 15.73 -24.33
N GLY A 176 -19.90 16.03 -23.55
CA GLY A 176 -21.29 16.09 -24.02
C GLY A 176 -22.08 14.80 -23.85
N ALA A 177 -21.49 13.73 -23.29
CA ALA A 177 -22.27 12.59 -22.80
C ALA A 177 -23.31 13.06 -21.77
N LEU A 178 -24.45 12.38 -21.68
CA LEU A 178 -25.52 12.63 -20.68
C LEU A 178 -25.11 12.14 -19.28
N ILE A 179 -23.87 12.44 -18.88
CA ILE A 179 -23.22 11.91 -17.70
C ILE A 179 -22.61 13.08 -16.95
N GLU A 180 -23.05 13.25 -15.71
CA GLU A 180 -22.63 14.36 -14.85
C GLU A 180 -21.22 14.17 -14.29
N GLU A 181 -20.77 12.91 -14.16
CA GLU A 181 -19.44 12.61 -13.65
C GLU A 181 -18.36 13.02 -14.66
N LYS A 182 -17.38 13.81 -14.22
CA LYS A 182 -16.20 14.16 -15.00
C LYS A 182 -15.31 12.93 -15.23
N PRO A 183 -14.53 12.86 -16.32
CA PRO A 183 -13.55 11.81 -16.50
C PRO A 183 -12.46 11.92 -15.42
N TYR A 184 -11.92 10.80 -14.95
CA TYR A 184 -10.89 10.76 -13.91
C TYR A 184 -10.04 9.49 -14.00
N LEU A 185 -8.85 9.56 -13.40
CA LEU A 185 -8.07 8.39 -13.00
C LEU A 185 -7.92 8.38 -11.47
N MET A 186 -8.11 7.21 -10.88
CA MET A 186 -7.67 6.89 -9.52
C MET A 186 -6.23 6.41 -9.57
N VAL A 187 -5.40 6.97 -8.71
CA VAL A 187 -3.99 6.59 -8.57
C VAL A 187 -3.83 5.77 -7.30
N ILE A 188 -3.30 4.56 -7.47
CA ILE A 188 -2.90 3.67 -6.39
C ILE A 188 -1.39 3.76 -6.25
N VAL A 189 -0.89 4.20 -5.10
CA VAL A 189 0.52 4.05 -4.75
C VAL A 189 0.74 2.60 -4.30
N ARG A 190 1.51 1.83 -5.09
CA ARG A 190 1.77 0.40 -4.86
C ARG A 190 3.01 0.14 -4.03
N THR A 191 3.77 1.17 -3.68
CA THR A 191 5.02 1.00 -2.95
C THR A 191 4.72 0.82 -1.47
N TRP A 192 5.07 -0.34 -0.91
CA TRP A 192 5.06 -0.64 0.51
C TRP A 192 6.50 -0.83 0.99
N PHE A 193 6.78 -0.58 2.26
CA PHE A 193 8.12 -0.74 2.83
C PHE A 193 8.14 -1.89 3.83
N LEU A 194 8.83 -2.99 3.50
CA LEU A 194 8.90 -4.18 4.35
C LEU A 194 10.22 -4.26 5.09
N ALA A 195 10.16 -4.53 6.38
CA ALA A 195 11.34 -4.87 7.16
C ALA A 195 11.12 -6.19 7.90
N GLU A 196 12.22 -6.82 8.26
CA GLU A 196 12.26 -7.97 9.14
C GLU A 196 12.71 -7.48 10.52
N ILE A 197 11.89 -7.70 11.54
CA ILE A 197 12.25 -7.44 12.95
C ILE A 197 12.50 -8.76 13.67
N TYR A 198 13.37 -8.74 14.68
CA TYR A 198 13.75 -9.94 15.40
C TYR A 198 13.13 -9.96 16.80
N GLU A 199 12.34 -11.00 17.09
CA GLU A 199 11.75 -11.29 18.39
C GLU A 199 12.14 -12.70 18.83
N ASP A 200 12.92 -12.84 19.91
CA ASP A 200 13.38 -14.12 20.48
C ASP A 200 13.94 -15.16 19.48
N GLY A 201 14.61 -14.68 18.43
CA GLY A 201 15.23 -15.53 17.41
C GLY A 201 14.29 -15.95 16.28
N ALA A 202 13.03 -15.52 16.31
CA ALA A 202 12.11 -15.53 15.17
C ALA A 202 12.17 -14.18 14.42
N VAL A 203 11.85 -14.24 13.14
CA VAL A 203 11.74 -13.07 12.26
C VAL A 203 10.26 -12.75 12.09
N LYS A 204 9.87 -11.52 12.41
CA LYS A 204 8.54 -10.98 12.10
C LYS A 204 8.63 -10.02 10.94
N LEU A 205 7.62 -10.05 10.07
CA LEU A 205 7.49 -9.10 8.99
C LEU A 205 6.75 -7.86 9.47
N VAL A 206 7.23 -6.69 9.06
CA VAL A 206 6.53 -5.43 9.26
C VAL A 206 6.43 -4.68 7.96
N ALA A 207 5.33 -3.96 7.76
CA ALA A 207 5.12 -3.14 6.57
C ALA A 207 4.64 -1.73 6.91
N VAL A 208 5.22 -0.73 6.27
CA VAL A 208 4.69 0.64 6.26
C VAL A 208 3.95 0.87 4.96
N THR A 209 2.75 1.44 5.07
CA THR A 209 1.87 1.73 3.94
C THR A 209 1.42 3.18 3.94
N ASP A 210 1.49 3.82 2.79
CA ASP A 210 0.86 5.12 2.52
C ASP A 210 -0.65 4.90 2.35
N ARG A 211 -1.43 5.44 3.28
CA ARG A 211 -2.87 5.21 3.30
C ARG A 211 -3.62 6.19 2.41
N ASN A 212 -3.08 7.38 2.13
CA ASN A 212 -3.76 8.42 1.35
C ASN A 212 -3.22 8.57 -0.09
N ASN A 213 -2.29 7.69 -0.49
CA ASN A 213 -1.75 7.57 -1.84
C ASN A 213 -1.10 8.87 -2.34
N ASN A 214 -0.47 9.63 -1.46
CA ASN A 214 0.28 10.85 -1.79
C ASN A 214 1.80 10.61 -1.89
N GLY A 215 2.27 9.38 -1.69
CA GLY A 215 3.68 9.00 -1.72
C GLY A 215 4.49 9.49 -0.52
N LYS A 216 3.86 9.98 0.55
CA LYS A 216 4.48 10.36 1.81
C LYS A 216 4.01 9.38 2.86
N TYR A 217 4.95 8.67 3.48
CA TYR A 217 4.64 7.50 4.32
C TYR A 217 4.63 7.79 5.81
N ASN A 218 4.75 9.06 6.22
CA ASN A 218 4.76 9.46 7.62
C ASN A 218 3.61 10.39 8.00
N ASP A 219 2.54 10.41 7.21
CA ASP A 219 1.32 11.10 7.57
C ASP A 219 0.62 10.42 8.77
N PRO A 220 -0.16 11.16 9.57
CA PRO A 220 -0.85 10.60 10.73
C PRO A 220 -1.73 9.39 10.41
N ASP A 221 -2.27 9.33 9.19
CA ASP A 221 -3.19 8.27 8.77
C ASP A 221 -2.48 7.01 8.25
N ASP A 222 -1.15 7.07 8.08
CA ASP A 222 -0.35 5.94 7.63
C ASP A 222 -0.26 4.84 8.70
N LEU A 223 -0.02 3.63 8.21
CA LEU A 223 -0.09 2.42 9.01
C LEU A 223 1.26 1.72 9.06
N LEU A 224 1.56 1.16 10.23
CA LEU A 224 2.52 0.09 10.40
C LEU A 224 1.76 -1.21 10.61
N PHE A 225 2.00 -2.21 9.79
CA PHE A 225 1.58 -3.58 10.02
C PHE A 225 2.71 -4.36 10.68
N ILE A 226 2.35 -5.24 11.61
CA ILE A 226 3.25 -6.23 12.19
C ILE A 226 2.54 -7.57 12.03
N ASP A 227 3.14 -8.50 11.28
CA ASP A 227 2.66 -9.87 11.17
C ASP A 227 2.86 -10.55 12.54
N GLU A 228 1.79 -10.59 13.34
CA GLU A 228 1.84 -11.07 14.72
C GLU A 228 1.56 -12.58 14.79
N ASN A 229 0.96 -13.14 13.73
CA ASN A 229 0.59 -14.55 13.65
C ASN A 229 1.58 -15.38 12.78
N ASP A 230 2.58 -14.73 12.18
CA ASP A 230 3.63 -15.30 11.33
C ASP A 230 3.07 -16.05 10.09
N ASP A 231 1.94 -15.62 9.54
CA ASP A 231 1.31 -16.25 8.36
C ASP A 231 1.80 -15.67 7.01
N GLY A 232 2.63 -14.62 7.07
CA GLY A 232 3.20 -13.94 5.90
C GLY A 232 2.24 -12.99 5.21
N LEU A 233 1.06 -12.75 5.78
CA LEU A 233 0.06 -11.82 5.30
C LEU A 233 -0.19 -10.75 6.38
N PHE A 234 -0.65 -9.58 5.94
CA PHE A 234 -1.03 -8.51 6.86
C PHE A 234 -2.55 -8.40 6.93
N SER A 235 -3.07 -8.57 8.13
CA SER A 235 -4.48 -8.33 8.46
C SER A 235 -4.68 -6.91 8.98
N LYS A 236 -5.93 -6.47 9.01
CA LYS A 236 -6.29 -5.15 9.51
C LYS A 236 -6.13 -5.06 11.03
N GLU A 237 -6.29 -6.19 11.71
CA GLU A 237 -6.13 -6.33 13.16
C GLU A 237 -4.66 -6.13 13.60
N GLU A 238 -3.73 -6.30 12.68
CA GLU A 238 -2.28 -6.10 12.83
C GLU A 238 -1.82 -4.67 12.50
N ALA A 239 -2.75 -3.79 12.14
CA ALA A 239 -2.46 -2.42 11.75
C ALA A 239 -2.39 -1.47 12.95
N TYR A 240 -1.31 -0.71 13.03
CA TYR A 240 -1.11 0.37 13.98
C TYR A 240 -1.14 1.72 13.28
N LEU A 241 -2.00 2.62 13.73
CA LEU A 241 -2.10 3.98 13.20
C LEU A 241 -0.97 4.86 13.72
N ARG A 242 -0.27 5.56 12.81
CA ARG A 242 0.85 6.43 13.18
C ARG A 242 0.43 7.56 14.13
N LYS A 243 -0.74 8.17 13.91
CA LYS A 243 -1.26 9.31 14.70
C LYS A 243 -1.25 9.09 16.21
N ASP A 244 -1.43 7.84 16.64
CA ASP A 244 -1.52 7.50 18.07
C ASP A 244 -0.14 7.34 18.74
N GLY A 245 0.93 7.39 17.94
CA GLY A 245 2.27 7.00 18.34
C GLY A 245 2.33 5.49 18.54
N ILE A 246 3.10 4.80 17.69
CA ILE A 246 3.04 3.34 17.65
C ILE A 246 3.83 2.76 18.82
N LYS A 247 3.10 2.07 19.70
CA LYS A 247 3.63 1.40 20.90
C LYS A 247 3.49 -0.10 20.72
N ILE A 248 4.63 -0.78 20.60
CA ILE A 248 4.70 -2.22 20.42
C ILE A 248 4.99 -2.86 21.77
N LYS A 249 4.15 -3.81 22.19
CA LYS A 249 4.41 -4.60 23.40
C LYS A 249 5.38 -5.71 23.04
N SER A 250 6.46 -5.82 23.81
CA SER A 250 7.57 -6.74 23.60
C SER A 250 7.98 -7.27 24.97
N GLY A 251 7.54 -8.49 25.31
CA GLY A 251 7.62 -9.03 26.67
C GLY A 251 7.05 -8.07 27.74
N LYS A 252 7.91 -7.56 28.63
CA LYS A 252 7.55 -6.58 29.67
C LYS A 252 7.77 -5.12 29.26
N LEU A 253 8.33 -4.89 28.09
CA LEU A 253 8.66 -3.56 27.58
C LEU A 253 7.59 -3.07 26.62
N THR A 254 7.38 -1.76 26.64
CA THR A 254 6.65 -1.05 25.59
C THR A 254 7.66 -0.24 24.83
N LEU A 255 7.87 -0.60 23.56
CA LEU A 255 8.79 0.06 22.64
C LEU A 255 8.00 1.03 21.77
N LYS A 256 8.63 2.13 21.34
CA LYS A 256 8.05 2.99 20.32
C LYS A 256 8.64 2.64 18.95
N ALA A 257 7.80 2.67 17.93
CA ALA A 257 8.21 2.55 16.54
C ALA A 257 8.00 3.86 15.80
N ASP A 258 8.98 4.25 14.98
CA ASP A 258 8.91 5.45 14.15
C ASP A 258 9.74 5.30 12.85
N TRP A 259 9.46 6.15 11.87
CA TRP A 259 10.13 6.15 10.56
C TRP A 259 9.95 7.51 9.85
N GLY A 260 10.76 7.75 8.81
CA GLY A 260 10.80 8.99 8.02
C GLY A 260 9.77 9.08 6.88
N VAL A 261 9.79 10.19 6.14
CA VAL A 261 8.90 10.49 5.00
C VAL A 261 8.96 9.41 3.91
N TYR A 262 10.18 9.03 3.51
CA TYR A 262 10.46 7.85 2.70
C TYR A 262 11.11 6.83 3.65
N PRO A 263 10.44 5.73 4.01
CA PRO A 263 10.89 4.83 5.06
C PRO A 263 12.08 3.98 4.60
N GLU A 264 13.30 4.46 4.82
CA GLU A 264 14.50 3.63 4.61
C GLU A 264 14.76 2.71 5.81
N THR A 265 14.42 3.18 7.01
CA THR A 265 14.58 2.41 8.24
C THR A 265 13.38 2.55 9.17
N LEU A 266 13.03 1.46 9.83
CA LEU A 266 12.18 1.46 11.02
C LEU A 266 13.05 1.62 12.25
N GLU A 267 12.77 2.63 13.06
CA GLU A 267 13.40 2.83 14.36
C GLU A 267 12.50 2.26 15.45
N ILE A 268 12.97 1.24 16.16
CA ILE A 268 12.28 0.69 17.32
C ILE A 268 13.11 0.99 18.56
N GLY A 269 12.58 1.79 19.49
CA GLY A 269 13.32 2.16 20.69
C GLY A 269 12.55 3.06 21.67
N GLY A 270 13.18 3.28 22.83
CA GLY A 270 12.66 4.12 23.90
C GLY A 270 11.73 3.38 24.87
N LYS A 271 11.98 3.54 26.18
CA LYS A 271 10.99 3.22 27.21
C LYS A 271 9.94 4.34 27.20
N SER A 272 8.65 4.01 27.18
CA SER A 272 7.67 4.99 27.63
C SER A 272 7.88 5.24 29.12
N GLY A 273 8.52 6.36 29.48
CA GLY A 273 8.32 6.96 30.79
C GLY A 273 6.90 7.51 30.82
N GLY A 274 6.11 7.06 31.81
CA GLY A 274 4.71 7.44 32.01
C GLY A 274 3.85 6.24 32.32
#